data_AF-A0A8S3CUE3-F1
#
_entry.id   AF-A0A8S3CUE3-F1
#
_cell.length_a   1.000
_cell.length_b   1.000
_cell.length_c   1.000
_cell.angle_alpha   90.00
_cell.angle_beta   90.00
_cell.angle_gamma   90.00
#
_symmetry.space_group_name_H-M   'P 1'
#
loop_
_entity.id
_entity.type
_entity.pdbx_description
1 polymer ?
#
loop_
_entity_poly.entity_id
_entity_poly.type
_entity_poly.pdbx_seq_one_letter_code
_entity_poly.pdbx_strand_id
1 'polypeptide(L)'
;MKRTQQLNNDDTMSKRQKTTNSSVNTNGHFDKFIDKFRSSIDVNDAESRPFDIFKQSLKECLDENNDPTILPTFIKKTIQIIVTSSVSTVHHLVFTKIVGLMIIYLDSISSEALLDLTHEIIQNLIESAASADIMIELVRSIYLQLVKRDETQSGSSLAASMCQTIVQQLGNTTWNEDNYASLIAVIKTLPFADNEKRAFIDIMFTIDFETSIDQLPIFVLNILQLCVDNRLENEITSCSGYIFDRLIQYFINLDSKSYE
;
A
#
# COMPACT_ATOMS: atom_id res chain seq x y z
N MET A 1 71.13 24.68 -8.75
CA MET A 1 70.46 25.76 -7.98
C MET A 1 69.78 26.72 -8.96
N LYS A 2 68.56 27.21 -8.62
CA LYS A 2 67.62 28.11 -9.36
C LYS A 2 66.75 27.39 -10.43
N ARG A 3 65.41 27.17 -10.28
CA ARG A 3 64.21 28.08 -10.32
C ARG A 3 64.28 29.06 -11.52
N THR A 4 63.33 29.10 -12.47
CA THR A 4 61.94 29.64 -12.41
C THR A 4 61.26 29.26 -13.76
N GLN A 5 60.04 28.68 -13.89
CA GLN A 5 58.71 29.33 -14.10
C GLN A 5 58.79 30.67 -14.89
N GLN A 6 57.96 31.06 -15.86
CA GLN A 6 56.58 30.72 -16.25
C GLN A 6 56.20 31.58 -17.50
N LEU A 7 55.13 31.20 -18.23
CA LEU A 7 54.20 32.05 -19.03
C LEU A 7 54.80 32.69 -20.31
N ASN A 8 54.12 32.94 -21.44
CA ASN A 8 52.74 32.87 -21.93
C ASN A 8 52.84 33.23 -23.45
N ASN A 9 52.09 32.68 -24.40
CA ASN A 9 50.81 33.19 -24.92
C ASN A 9 50.43 32.30 -26.13
N ASP A 10 49.28 31.63 -26.09
CA ASP A 10 47.99 32.01 -26.72
C ASP A 10 47.94 31.70 -28.23
N ASP A 11 47.11 30.71 -28.63
CA ASP A 11 45.83 31.03 -29.27
C ASP A 11 44.91 29.81 -29.52
N THR A 12 43.69 29.93 -28.99
CA THR A 12 42.40 29.32 -29.39
C THR A 12 42.24 27.81 -29.65
N MET A 13 41.52 27.13 -28.76
CA MET A 13 40.20 26.56 -29.08
C MET A 13 39.56 25.86 -27.86
N SER A 14 38.45 26.45 -27.41
CA SER A 14 37.30 25.86 -26.70
C SER A 14 37.36 24.35 -26.40
N LYS A 15 37.67 23.98 -25.14
CA LYS A 15 37.16 22.75 -24.53
C LYS A 15 36.15 23.11 -23.47
N ARG A 16 34.89 23.22 -23.91
CA ARG A 16 33.70 23.16 -23.05
C ARG A 16 33.81 21.94 -22.13
N GLN A 17 33.42 22.19 -20.88
CA GLN A 17 33.04 21.20 -19.87
C GLN A 17 32.32 20.01 -20.51
N LYS A 18 32.81 18.80 -20.23
CA LYS A 18 31.94 17.62 -20.12
C LYS A 18 31.82 17.29 -18.64
N THR A 19 31.03 18.09 -17.94
CA THR A 19 30.15 17.56 -16.91
C THR A 19 29.21 16.60 -17.63
N THR A 20 29.52 15.31 -17.61
CA THR A 20 28.55 14.28 -17.96
C THR A 20 27.47 14.29 -16.88
N ASN A 21 26.47 15.15 -17.06
CA ASN A 21 25.12 14.85 -16.59
C ASN A 21 24.65 13.66 -17.41
N SER A 22 25.05 12.44 -17.02
CA SER A 22 24.21 11.29 -17.29
C SER A 22 23.00 11.45 -16.37
N SER A 23 22.01 12.22 -16.82
CA SER A 23 20.63 11.86 -16.49
C SER A 23 20.43 10.50 -17.15
N VAL A 24 20.86 9.44 -16.46
CA VAL A 24 20.45 8.08 -16.77
C VAL A 24 18.94 8.18 -16.84
N ASN A 25 18.37 7.80 -17.98
CA ASN A 25 16.94 7.70 -18.15
C ASN A 25 16.49 6.54 -17.25
N THR A 26 16.40 6.78 -15.94
CA THR A 26 16.08 5.82 -14.88
C THR A 26 14.75 5.14 -15.18
N ASN A 27 13.80 5.87 -15.78
CA ASN A 27 12.54 5.32 -16.29
C ASN A 27 12.76 4.17 -17.30
N GLY A 28 13.66 4.34 -18.27
CA GLY A 28 13.94 3.30 -19.28
C GLY A 28 14.73 2.09 -18.76
N HIS A 29 15.41 2.19 -17.62
CA HIS A 29 16.00 1.05 -16.92
C HIS A 29 14.91 0.26 -16.19
N PHE A 30 14.04 0.95 -15.44
CA PHE A 30 12.95 0.31 -14.70
C PHE A 30 11.94 -0.36 -15.62
N ASP A 31 11.64 0.22 -16.78
CA ASP A 31 10.75 -0.41 -17.75
C ASP A 31 11.30 -1.77 -18.22
N LYS A 32 12.61 -1.88 -18.43
CA LYS A 32 13.26 -3.18 -18.77
C LYS A 32 13.20 -4.19 -17.63
N PHE A 33 13.26 -3.75 -16.37
CA PHE A 33 13.03 -4.65 -15.22
C PHE A 33 11.58 -5.13 -15.21
N ILE A 34 10.63 -4.21 -15.31
CA ILE A 34 9.20 -4.49 -15.28
C ILE A 34 8.82 -5.46 -16.39
N ASP A 35 9.36 -5.27 -17.60
CA ASP A 35 9.16 -6.19 -18.72
C ASP A 35 9.71 -7.59 -18.43
N LYS A 36 10.93 -7.69 -17.86
CA LYS A 36 11.53 -8.98 -17.49
C LYS A 36 10.76 -9.68 -16.37
N PHE A 37 10.32 -8.93 -15.37
CA PHE A 37 9.57 -9.46 -14.25
C PHE A 37 8.18 -9.93 -14.69
N ARG A 38 7.45 -9.12 -15.45
CA ARG A 38 6.17 -9.50 -16.06
C ARG A 38 6.30 -10.75 -16.94
N SER A 39 7.31 -10.78 -17.82
CA SER A 39 7.58 -11.95 -18.67
C SER A 39 7.90 -13.22 -17.87
N SER A 40 8.44 -13.10 -16.64
CA SER A 40 8.74 -14.26 -15.80
C SER A 40 7.53 -14.81 -15.06
N ILE A 41 6.49 -13.99 -14.87
CA ILE A 41 5.22 -14.40 -14.25
C ILE A 41 4.34 -15.11 -15.29
N ASP A 42 4.30 -14.60 -16.53
CA ASP A 42 3.41 -15.13 -17.58
C ASP A 42 3.73 -16.57 -18.01
N VAL A 43 4.92 -17.10 -17.67
CA VAL A 43 5.42 -18.39 -18.18
C VAL A 43 5.03 -19.58 -17.28
N ASN A 44 4.31 -19.38 -16.15
CA ASN A 44 4.16 -20.42 -15.11
C ASN A 44 5.52 -21.05 -14.75
N ASP A 45 6.56 -20.24 -14.78
CA ASP A 45 7.94 -20.66 -14.53
C ASP A 45 8.12 -21.08 -13.06
N ALA A 46 9.20 -21.81 -12.77
CA ALA A 46 9.52 -22.22 -11.40
C ALA A 46 9.53 -21.01 -10.44
N GLU A 47 8.91 -21.19 -9.27
CA GLU A 47 8.66 -20.17 -8.23
C GLU A 47 9.85 -19.25 -7.90
N SER A 48 11.09 -19.72 -8.06
CA SER A 48 12.29 -18.94 -7.72
C SER A 48 12.60 -17.83 -8.71
N ARG A 49 12.29 -17.98 -10.00
CA ARG A 49 12.79 -17.06 -11.04
C ARG A 49 12.21 -15.64 -10.94
N PRO A 50 10.90 -15.42 -10.78
CA PRO A 50 10.39 -14.05 -10.64
C PRO A 50 10.88 -13.39 -9.35
N PHE A 51 11.01 -14.17 -8.26
CA PHE A 51 11.53 -13.67 -7.00
C PHE A 51 13.02 -13.27 -7.10
N ASP A 52 13.85 -14.07 -7.76
CA ASP A 52 15.28 -13.76 -7.97
C ASP A 52 15.46 -12.50 -8.84
N ILE A 53 14.65 -12.36 -9.91
CA ILE A 53 14.63 -11.15 -10.74
C ILE A 53 14.24 -9.93 -9.90
N PHE A 54 13.18 -10.03 -9.10
CA PHE A 54 12.77 -8.96 -8.19
C PHE A 54 13.89 -8.58 -7.21
N LYS A 55 14.51 -9.56 -6.56
CA LYS A 55 15.58 -9.34 -5.58
C LYS A 55 16.82 -8.67 -6.20
N GLN A 56 17.22 -9.10 -7.39
CA GLN A 56 18.34 -8.49 -8.10
C GLN A 56 18.04 -7.03 -8.45
N SER A 57 16.85 -6.75 -9.00
CA SER A 57 16.50 -5.40 -9.39
C SER A 57 16.23 -4.47 -8.22
N LEU A 58 15.72 -4.99 -7.09
CA LEU A 58 15.64 -4.23 -5.85
C LEU A 58 17.04 -3.84 -5.36
N LYS A 59 18.02 -4.74 -5.44
CA LYS A 59 19.40 -4.40 -5.10
C LYS A 59 19.94 -3.29 -6.01
N GLU A 60 19.71 -3.38 -7.32
CA GLU A 60 20.08 -2.33 -8.27
C GLU A 60 19.38 -0.99 -7.95
N CYS A 61 18.11 -0.99 -7.53
CA CYS A 61 17.40 0.21 -7.08
C CYS A 61 18.03 0.85 -5.83
N LEU A 62 18.55 0.03 -4.93
CA LEU A 62 19.21 0.50 -3.70
C LEU A 62 20.65 0.97 -3.96
N ASP A 63 21.32 0.40 -4.98
CA ASP A 63 22.68 0.76 -5.40
C ASP A 63 22.70 2.06 -6.24
N GLU A 64 21.61 2.42 -6.91
CA GLU A 64 21.44 3.69 -7.64
C GLU A 64 21.25 4.90 -6.67
N ASN A 65 22.36 5.33 -6.06
CA ASN A 65 22.61 6.62 -5.38
C ASN A 65 21.39 7.51 -5.04
N ASN A 66 20.93 7.45 -3.79
CA ASN A 66 20.24 8.52 -3.03
C ASN A 66 19.00 9.21 -3.64
N ASP A 67 18.47 8.77 -4.78
CA ASP A 67 17.21 9.33 -5.29
C ASP A 67 16.04 8.74 -4.49
N PRO A 68 15.34 9.55 -3.66
CA PRO A 68 14.27 9.06 -2.80
C PRO A 68 13.03 8.62 -3.58
N THR A 69 12.96 8.88 -4.90
CA THR A 69 11.82 8.56 -5.75
C THR A 69 11.91 7.20 -6.44
N ILE A 70 13.12 6.62 -6.53
CA ILE A 70 13.38 5.37 -7.25
C ILE A 70 12.66 4.20 -6.58
N LEU A 71 12.92 3.96 -5.30
CA LEU A 71 12.36 2.83 -4.58
C LEU A 71 10.81 2.87 -4.51
N PRO A 72 10.16 4.03 -4.21
CA PRO A 72 8.71 4.13 -4.29
C PRO A 72 8.15 3.83 -5.69
N THR A 73 8.79 4.35 -6.74
CA THR A 73 8.36 4.11 -8.13
C THR A 73 8.48 2.63 -8.51
N PHE A 74 9.56 1.97 -8.09
CA PHE A 74 9.77 0.55 -8.29
C PHE A 74 8.70 -0.31 -7.61
N ILE A 75 8.40 0.00 -6.34
CA ILE A 75 7.35 -0.69 -5.57
C ILE A 75 5.99 -0.50 -6.25
N LYS A 76 5.65 0.75 -6.62
CA LYS A 76 4.45 1.12 -7.36
C LYS A 76 4.26 0.29 -8.63
N LYS A 77 5.26 0.24 -9.50
CA LYS A 77 5.18 -0.55 -10.74
C LYS A 77 5.08 -2.06 -10.47
N THR A 78 5.69 -2.54 -9.39
CA THR A 78 5.58 -3.96 -9.02
C THR A 78 4.19 -4.31 -8.48
N ILE A 79 3.57 -3.44 -7.68
CA ILE A 79 2.18 -3.59 -7.23
C ILE A 79 1.24 -3.72 -8.43
N GLN A 80 1.38 -2.84 -9.43
CA GLN A 80 0.57 -2.91 -10.65
C GLN A 80 0.68 -4.27 -11.35
N ILE A 81 1.87 -4.87 -11.40
CA ILE A 81 2.06 -6.21 -11.96
C ILE A 81 1.34 -7.25 -11.10
N ILE A 82 1.49 -7.22 -9.77
CA ILE A 82 0.85 -8.20 -8.88
C ILE A 82 -0.67 -8.18 -9.02
N VAL A 83 -1.28 -6.99 -9.09
CA VAL A 83 -2.73 -6.80 -9.16
C VAL A 83 -3.30 -7.17 -10.54
N THR A 84 -2.54 -6.94 -11.62
CA THR A 84 -2.99 -7.22 -12.99
C THR A 84 -2.63 -8.61 -13.49
N SER A 85 -1.80 -9.36 -12.77
CA SER A 85 -1.40 -10.72 -13.14
C SER A 85 -2.50 -11.73 -12.80
N SER A 86 -2.79 -12.65 -13.72
CA SER A 86 -3.66 -13.79 -13.42
C SER A 86 -3.06 -14.64 -12.30
N VAL A 87 -3.77 -14.76 -11.18
CA VAL A 87 -3.22 -15.37 -9.95
C VAL A 87 -3.39 -16.88 -10.02
N SER A 88 -2.30 -17.59 -10.34
CA SER A 88 -2.18 -19.01 -10.01
C SER A 88 -1.73 -19.16 -8.55
N THR A 89 -1.94 -20.33 -7.94
CA THR A 89 -1.43 -20.61 -6.57
C THR A 89 0.08 -20.39 -6.46
N VAL A 90 0.83 -20.66 -7.54
CA VAL A 90 2.28 -20.44 -7.62
C VAL A 90 2.60 -18.93 -7.62
N HIS A 91 1.82 -18.12 -8.35
CA HIS A 91 2.00 -16.67 -8.36
C HIS A 91 1.71 -16.05 -6.99
N HIS A 92 0.70 -16.55 -6.27
CA HIS A 92 0.35 -16.04 -4.93
C HIS A 92 1.51 -16.18 -3.93
N LEU A 93 2.18 -17.34 -3.90
CA LEU A 93 3.33 -17.56 -3.02
C LEU A 93 4.52 -16.66 -3.37
N VAL A 94 4.79 -16.47 -4.67
CA VAL A 94 5.83 -15.55 -5.15
C VAL A 94 5.52 -14.12 -4.76
N PHE A 95 4.28 -13.66 -4.99
CA PHE A 95 3.84 -12.31 -4.64
C PHE A 95 3.90 -12.06 -3.13
N THR A 96 3.57 -13.07 -2.33
CA THR A 96 3.72 -13.00 -0.85
C THR A 96 5.18 -12.76 -0.46
N LYS A 97 6.13 -13.48 -1.07
CA LYS A 97 7.57 -13.27 -0.80
C LYS A 97 8.06 -11.90 -1.26
N ILE A 98 7.58 -11.44 -2.41
CA ILE A 98 7.93 -10.13 -2.97
C ILE A 98 7.43 -9.01 -2.06
N VAL A 99 6.17 -9.05 -1.64
CA VAL A 99 5.60 -8.06 -0.71
C VAL A 99 6.27 -8.14 0.66
N GLY A 100 6.58 -9.34 1.15
CA GLY A 100 7.40 -9.50 2.36
C GLY A 100 8.75 -8.77 2.27
N LEU A 101 9.40 -8.82 1.10
CA LEU A 101 10.64 -8.08 0.87
C LEU A 101 10.41 -6.57 0.75
N MET A 102 9.33 -6.11 0.11
CA MET A 102 8.96 -4.69 0.07
C MET A 102 8.73 -4.10 1.47
N ILE A 103 8.05 -4.85 2.34
CA ILE A 103 7.74 -4.44 3.72
C ILE A 103 9.01 -4.08 4.49
N ILE A 104 10.09 -4.85 4.31
CA ILE A 104 11.39 -4.61 4.95
C ILE A 104 11.96 -3.23 4.58
N TYR A 105 11.67 -2.71 3.39
CA TYR A 105 12.23 -1.45 2.90
C TYR A 105 11.32 -0.24 3.10
N LEU A 106 10.10 -0.40 3.64
CA LEU A 106 9.19 0.73 3.90
C LEU A 106 9.80 1.79 4.81
N ASP A 107 10.67 1.39 5.76
CA ASP A 107 11.38 2.31 6.66
C ASP A 107 12.24 3.34 5.91
N SER A 108 12.69 3.01 4.69
CA SER A 108 13.54 3.89 3.86
C SER A 108 12.76 4.86 2.96
N ILE A 109 11.43 4.75 2.92
CA ILE A 109 10.55 5.55 2.05
C ILE A 109 9.99 6.74 2.81
N SER A 110 9.90 7.93 2.20
CA SER A 110 9.30 9.12 2.85
C SER A 110 7.81 8.90 3.18
N SER A 111 7.29 9.57 4.21
CA SER A 111 5.88 9.41 4.59
C SER A 111 4.91 9.85 3.49
N GLU A 112 5.27 10.86 2.69
CA GLU A 112 4.51 11.31 1.52
C GLU A 112 4.42 10.20 0.46
N ALA A 113 5.55 9.58 0.12
CA ALA A 113 5.57 8.48 -0.83
C ALA A 113 4.83 7.23 -0.30
N LEU A 114 4.86 6.98 1.01
CA LEU A 114 4.04 5.93 1.64
C LEU A 114 2.53 6.20 1.49
N LEU A 115 2.10 7.45 1.61
CA LEU A 115 0.70 7.82 1.40
C LEU A 115 0.29 7.63 -0.07
N ASP A 116 1.13 8.07 -1.01
CA ASP A 116 0.90 7.87 -2.45
C ASP A 116 0.80 6.38 -2.81
N LEU A 117 1.67 5.54 -2.24
CA LEU A 117 1.60 4.09 -2.39
C LEU A 117 0.31 3.52 -1.82
N THR A 118 -0.11 3.98 -0.64
CA THR A 118 -1.35 3.51 -0.01
C THR A 118 -2.57 3.84 -0.85
N HIS A 119 -2.63 5.07 -1.39
CA HIS A 119 -3.71 5.48 -2.29
C HIS A 119 -3.82 4.56 -3.50
N GLU A 120 -2.70 4.26 -4.14
CA GLU A 120 -2.68 3.38 -5.30
C GLU A 120 -3.05 1.93 -4.97
N ILE A 121 -2.61 1.40 -3.82
CA ILE A 121 -3.02 0.06 -3.39
C ILE A 121 -4.53 0.01 -3.13
N ILE A 122 -5.10 1.05 -2.50
CA ILE A 122 -6.55 1.14 -2.28
C ILE A 122 -7.28 1.17 -3.62
N GLN A 123 -6.85 1.99 -4.58
CA GLN A 123 -7.47 2.02 -5.92
C GLN A 123 -7.44 0.64 -6.60
N ASN A 124 -6.32 -0.05 -6.52
CA ASN A 124 -6.18 -1.41 -7.06
C ASN A 124 -7.09 -2.44 -6.35
N LEU A 125 -7.28 -2.34 -5.04
CA LEU A 125 -8.18 -3.20 -4.26
C LEU A 125 -9.66 -3.01 -4.65
N ILE A 126 -10.03 -1.81 -5.13
CA ILE A 126 -11.37 -1.53 -5.65
C ILE A 126 -11.56 -2.23 -6.99
N GLU A 127 -10.59 -2.06 -7.89
CA GLU A 127 -10.65 -2.54 -9.27
C GLU A 127 -10.52 -4.07 -9.36
N SER A 128 -9.84 -4.70 -8.40
CA SER A 128 -9.56 -6.14 -8.42
C SER A 128 -9.43 -6.73 -7.02
N ALA A 129 -10.14 -7.83 -6.77
CA ALA A 129 -9.95 -8.65 -5.58
C ALA A 129 -8.73 -9.61 -5.70
N ALA A 130 -8.06 -9.64 -6.85
CA ALA A 130 -6.91 -10.50 -7.07
C ALA A 130 -5.74 -10.10 -6.16
N SER A 131 -5.19 -11.06 -5.41
CA SER A 131 -4.11 -10.83 -4.43
C SER A 131 -4.47 -9.79 -3.35
N ALA A 132 -5.77 -9.61 -3.07
CA ALA A 132 -6.22 -8.61 -2.10
C ALA A 132 -5.61 -8.84 -0.71
N ASP A 133 -5.53 -10.09 -0.25
CA ASP A 133 -4.91 -10.46 1.01
C ASP A 133 -3.45 -9.95 1.13
N ILE A 134 -2.67 -10.09 0.06
CA ILE A 134 -1.28 -9.61 -0.02
C ILE A 134 -1.23 -8.07 0.02
N MET A 135 -2.11 -7.41 -0.74
CA MET A 135 -2.18 -5.95 -0.80
C MET A 135 -2.62 -5.32 0.54
N ILE A 136 -3.54 -5.98 1.25
CA ILE A 136 -4.01 -5.59 2.57
C ILE A 136 -2.86 -5.61 3.58
N GLU A 137 -2.03 -6.66 3.55
CA GLU A 137 -0.86 -6.74 4.44
C GLU A 137 0.17 -5.63 4.13
N LEU A 138 0.29 -5.21 2.87
CA LEU A 138 1.12 -4.06 2.50
C LEU A 138 0.55 -2.73 3.04
N VAL A 139 -0.76 -2.48 2.88
CA VAL A 139 -1.43 -1.30 3.47
C VAL A 139 -1.23 -1.29 4.99
N ARG A 140 -1.42 -2.43 5.64
CA ARG A 140 -1.20 -2.59 7.07
C ARG A 140 0.21 -2.23 7.49
N SER A 141 1.20 -2.74 6.76
CA SER A 141 2.60 -2.47 7.03
C SER A 141 2.95 -1.00 6.84
N ILE A 142 2.42 -0.35 5.79
CA ILE A 142 2.61 1.08 5.57
C ILE A 142 2.02 1.89 6.73
N TYR A 143 0.79 1.60 7.14
CA TYR A 143 0.14 2.28 8.25
C TYR A 143 0.92 2.14 9.55
N LEU A 144 1.38 0.93 9.89
CA LEU A 144 2.19 0.70 11.10
C LEU A 144 3.49 1.51 11.08
N GLN A 145 4.12 1.65 9.91
CA GLN A 145 5.32 2.46 9.77
C GLN A 145 5.04 3.95 9.94
N LEU A 146 3.89 4.45 9.46
CA LEU A 146 3.46 5.83 9.70
C LEU A 146 3.18 6.08 11.18
N VAL A 147 2.49 5.17 11.87
CA VAL A 147 2.23 5.27 13.32
C VAL A 147 3.54 5.29 14.12
N LYS A 148 4.48 4.38 13.82
CA LYS A 148 5.80 4.34 14.47
C LYS A 148 6.58 5.65 14.28
N ARG A 149 6.44 6.31 13.13
CA ARG A 149 7.04 7.63 12.87
C ARG A 149 6.39 8.73 13.68
N ASP A 150 5.08 8.67 13.90
CA ASP A 150 4.36 9.60 14.77
C ASP A 150 4.85 9.50 16.22
N GLU A 151 4.94 8.28 16.75
CA GLU A 151 5.36 8.02 18.14
C GLU A 151 6.81 8.45 18.43
N THR A 152 7.70 8.30 17.43
CA THR A 152 9.12 8.65 17.56
C THR A 152 9.41 10.13 17.34
N GLN A 153 8.58 10.82 16.57
CA GLN A 153 8.68 12.25 16.32
C GLN A 153 7.62 12.99 17.14
N SER A 154 7.76 13.00 18.47
CA SER A 154 6.86 13.65 19.43
C SER A 154 6.18 14.92 18.88
N GLY A 155 4.94 14.76 18.38
CA GLY A 155 4.12 15.84 17.84
C GLY A 155 4.04 15.96 16.30
N SER A 156 4.38 14.93 15.54
CA SER A 156 4.18 14.91 14.08
C SER A 156 2.70 14.81 13.70
N SER A 157 1.99 15.94 13.72
CA SER A 157 0.62 16.04 13.19
C SER A 157 0.49 15.47 11.77
N LEU A 158 1.59 15.40 11.03
CA LEU A 158 1.65 14.85 9.69
C LEU A 158 1.33 13.36 9.66
N ALA A 159 1.98 12.54 10.50
CA ALA A 159 1.77 11.09 10.47
C ALA A 159 0.35 10.70 10.93
N ALA A 160 -0.18 11.36 11.97
CA ALA A 160 -1.58 11.24 12.35
C ALA A 160 -2.55 11.71 11.25
N SER A 161 -2.26 12.84 10.58
CA SER A 161 -3.09 13.31 9.45
C SER A 161 -3.03 12.37 8.24
N MET A 162 -1.91 11.68 8.03
CA MET A 162 -1.76 10.69 6.97
C MET A 162 -2.55 9.41 7.29
N CYS A 163 -2.54 8.96 8.55
CA CYS A 163 -3.42 7.87 9.00
C CYS A 163 -4.89 8.25 8.74
N GLN A 164 -5.32 9.45 9.15
CA GLN A 164 -6.65 9.96 8.85
C GLN A 164 -6.95 10.03 7.34
N THR A 165 -5.96 10.38 6.53
CA THR A 165 -6.11 10.43 5.06
C THR A 165 -6.36 9.04 4.50
N ILE A 166 -5.66 8.00 4.99
CA ILE A 166 -5.92 6.60 4.61
C ILE A 166 -7.35 6.21 5.00
N VAL A 167 -7.79 6.59 6.20
CA VAL A 167 -9.17 6.35 6.67
C VAL A 167 -10.20 7.01 5.76
N GLN A 168 -9.99 8.29 5.43
CA GLN A 168 -10.86 9.03 4.53
C GLN A 168 -10.86 8.44 3.12
N GLN A 169 -9.72 7.99 2.60
CA GLN A 169 -9.64 7.36 1.29
C GLN A 169 -10.43 6.05 1.24
N LEU A 170 -10.23 5.19 2.24
CA LEU A 170 -11.02 3.96 2.38
C LEU A 170 -12.51 4.27 2.55
N GLY A 171 -12.85 5.39 3.18
CA GLY A 171 -14.23 5.80 3.41
C GLY A 171 -14.97 6.44 2.26
N ASN A 172 -14.27 7.23 1.45
CA ASN A 172 -14.81 7.85 0.25
C ASN A 172 -14.80 6.90 -0.95
N THR A 173 -14.28 5.69 -0.76
CA THR A 173 -14.24 4.64 -1.77
C THR A 173 -15.57 3.91 -1.81
N THR A 174 -16.12 3.72 -3.02
CA THR A 174 -17.27 2.86 -3.23
C THR A 174 -16.83 1.39 -3.24
N TRP A 175 -17.14 0.68 -2.16
CA TRP A 175 -16.94 -0.77 -2.05
C TRP A 175 -18.18 -1.51 -2.56
N ASN A 176 -17.98 -2.69 -3.14
CA ASN A 176 -19.03 -3.58 -3.62
C ASN A 176 -18.95 -4.94 -2.90
N GLU A 177 -19.90 -5.83 -3.18
CA GLU A 177 -19.96 -7.15 -2.54
C GLU A 177 -18.69 -7.99 -2.77
N ASP A 178 -18.06 -7.85 -3.95
CA ASP A 178 -16.88 -8.64 -4.35
C ASP A 178 -15.61 -8.26 -3.58
N ASN A 179 -15.48 -6.99 -3.17
CA ASN A 179 -14.28 -6.47 -2.49
C ASN A 179 -14.53 -6.10 -1.02
N TYR A 180 -15.74 -6.28 -0.51
CA TYR A 180 -16.08 -5.98 0.88
C TYR A 180 -15.30 -6.81 1.91
N ALA A 181 -15.04 -8.08 1.62
CA ALA A 181 -14.21 -8.93 2.48
C ALA A 181 -12.79 -8.36 2.65
N SER A 182 -12.26 -7.74 1.59
CA SER A 182 -10.97 -7.05 1.60
C SER A 182 -11.01 -5.83 2.51
N LEU A 183 -12.05 -4.99 2.41
CA LEU A 183 -12.23 -3.85 3.31
C LEU A 183 -12.26 -4.28 4.78
N ILE A 184 -13.04 -5.30 5.12
CA ILE A 184 -13.11 -5.82 6.50
C ILE A 184 -11.73 -6.27 6.98
N ALA A 185 -10.97 -6.97 6.15
CA ALA A 185 -9.64 -7.44 6.48
C ALA A 185 -8.65 -6.28 6.67
N VAL A 186 -8.72 -5.22 5.86
CA VAL A 186 -7.98 -3.96 6.11
C VAL A 186 -8.33 -3.41 7.49
N ILE A 187 -9.62 -3.29 7.81
CA ILE A 187 -10.05 -2.65 9.06
C ILE A 187 -9.62 -3.46 10.28
N LYS A 188 -9.73 -4.79 10.22
CA LYS A 188 -9.33 -5.68 11.33
C LYS A 188 -7.83 -5.68 11.61
N THR A 189 -7.01 -5.39 10.62
CA THR A 189 -5.56 -5.51 10.73
C THR A 189 -4.88 -4.20 11.19
N LEU A 190 -5.58 -3.08 11.06
CA LEU A 190 -5.08 -1.74 11.35
C LEU A 190 -5.37 -1.31 12.81
N PRO A 191 -4.37 -0.73 13.53
CA PRO A 191 -4.60 -0.09 14.83
C PRO A 191 -5.28 1.26 14.66
N PHE A 192 -6.55 1.25 14.31
CA PHE A 192 -7.31 2.49 14.28
C PHE A 192 -7.59 3.00 15.68
N ALA A 193 -7.48 4.32 15.85
CA ALA A 193 -8.03 5.00 17.00
C ALA A 193 -9.57 4.90 16.98
N ASP A 194 -10.21 5.12 18.12
CA ASP A 194 -11.66 4.91 18.26
C ASP A 194 -12.50 5.79 17.33
N ASN A 195 -12.08 7.04 17.09
CA ASN A 195 -12.72 7.94 16.13
C ASN A 195 -12.58 7.44 14.69
N GLU A 196 -11.44 6.85 14.32
CA GLU A 196 -11.20 6.26 13.01
C GLU A 196 -12.05 5.01 12.81
N LYS A 197 -12.08 4.12 13.83
CA LYS A 197 -12.96 2.93 13.84
C LYS A 197 -14.42 3.31 13.60
N ARG A 198 -14.92 4.34 14.28
CA ARG A 198 -16.30 4.83 14.11
C ARG A 198 -16.58 5.30 12.69
N ALA A 199 -15.67 6.06 12.10
CA ALA A 199 -15.80 6.49 10.71
C ALA A 199 -15.94 5.27 9.78
N PHE A 200 -15.08 4.25 9.93
CA PHE A 200 -15.17 3.00 9.15
C PHE A 200 -16.48 2.25 9.33
N ILE A 201 -16.95 2.15 10.57
CA ILE A 201 -18.22 1.49 10.85
C ILE A 201 -19.34 2.21 10.08
N ASP A 202 -19.36 3.55 10.11
CA ASP A 202 -20.33 4.32 9.33
C ASP A 202 -20.25 4.01 7.84
N ILE A 203 -19.05 3.97 7.27
CA ILE A 203 -18.82 3.62 5.87
C ILE A 203 -19.38 2.22 5.56
N MET A 204 -19.11 1.23 6.41
CA MET A 204 -19.59 -0.14 6.20
C MET A 204 -21.12 -0.25 6.20
N PHE A 205 -21.81 0.62 6.95
CA PHE A 205 -23.27 0.72 6.95
C PHE A 205 -23.84 1.57 5.79
N THR A 206 -22.99 2.31 5.06
CA THR A 206 -23.38 3.01 3.82
C THR A 206 -23.18 2.18 2.56
N ILE A 207 -22.41 1.09 2.65
CA ILE A 207 -22.35 0.12 1.56
C ILE A 207 -23.76 -0.46 1.45
N ASP A 208 -24.46 -0.06 0.38
CA ASP A 208 -25.77 -0.58 0.07
C ASP A 208 -25.57 -2.01 -0.39
N PHE A 209 -25.56 -2.87 0.61
CA PHE A 209 -25.73 -4.26 0.36
C PHE A 209 -27.15 -4.43 -0.16
N GLU A 210 -27.28 -4.57 -1.48
CA GLU A 210 -28.31 -5.41 -2.08
C GLU A 210 -28.11 -6.89 -1.65
N THR A 211 -27.59 -7.13 -0.44
CA THR A 211 -27.35 -8.45 0.08
C THR A 211 -28.68 -9.14 0.10
N SER A 212 -28.73 -10.22 -0.67
CA SER A 212 -29.52 -11.37 -0.28
C SER A 212 -29.49 -11.49 1.25
N ILE A 213 -30.66 -11.67 1.85
CA ILE A 213 -30.83 -11.93 3.29
C ILE A 213 -29.83 -12.98 3.81
N ASP A 214 -29.34 -13.88 2.95
CA ASP A 214 -28.36 -14.92 3.27
C ASP A 214 -26.97 -14.38 3.64
N GLN A 215 -26.58 -13.19 3.18
CA GLN A 215 -25.27 -12.57 3.47
C GLN A 215 -25.28 -11.69 4.72
N LEU A 216 -26.48 -11.32 5.19
CA LEU A 216 -26.67 -10.47 6.36
C LEU A 216 -26.00 -11.02 7.65
N PRO A 217 -26.06 -12.32 7.97
CA PRO A 217 -25.35 -12.87 9.11
C PRO A 217 -23.82 -12.74 9.01
N ILE A 218 -23.25 -12.87 7.80
CA ILE A 218 -21.82 -12.74 7.55
C ILE A 218 -21.39 -11.29 7.72
N PHE A 219 -22.18 -10.35 7.19
CA PHE A 219 -21.98 -8.91 7.41
C PHE A 219 -21.98 -8.56 8.90
N VAL A 220 -23.00 -8.99 9.64
CA VAL A 220 -23.12 -8.74 11.09
C VAL A 220 -21.94 -9.33 11.86
N LEU A 221 -21.54 -10.57 11.54
CA LEU A 221 -20.38 -11.21 12.16
C LEU A 221 -19.10 -10.40 11.93
N ASN A 222 -18.87 -9.94 10.71
CA ASN A 222 -17.69 -9.15 10.37
C ASN A 222 -17.65 -7.80 11.07
N ILE A 223 -18.80 -7.13 11.19
CA ILE A 223 -18.96 -5.89 11.97
C ILE A 223 -18.71 -6.15 13.46
N LEU A 224 -19.29 -7.21 14.03
CA LEU A 224 -19.11 -7.56 15.45
C LEU A 224 -17.66 -7.95 15.77
N GLN A 225 -16.92 -8.52 14.82
CA GLN A 225 -15.50 -8.80 15.00
C GLN A 225 -14.66 -7.51 15.13
N LEU A 226 -15.18 -6.34 14.75
CA LEU A 226 -14.54 -5.04 15.04
C LEU A 226 -14.72 -4.60 16.51
N CYS A 227 -15.66 -5.21 17.25
CA CYS A 227 -15.82 -4.99 18.69
C CYS A 227 -14.69 -5.61 19.52
N VAL A 228 -13.91 -6.52 18.94
CA VAL A 228 -12.84 -7.25 19.63
C VAL A 228 -11.49 -6.63 19.27
N ASP A 229 -10.75 -6.17 20.27
CA ASP A 229 -9.36 -5.76 20.02
C ASP A 229 -8.47 -7.00 19.96
N ASN A 230 -8.06 -7.40 18.75
CA ASN A 230 -7.21 -8.58 18.56
C ASN A 230 -5.81 -8.44 19.18
N ARG A 231 -5.43 -7.29 19.72
CA ARG A 231 -4.11 -7.04 20.35
C ARG A 231 -4.10 -7.26 21.85
N LEU A 232 -5.26 -7.16 22.49
CA LEU A 232 -5.44 -7.25 23.92
C LEU A 232 -6.45 -8.39 24.13
N GLU A 233 -5.95 -9.62 24.22
CA GLU A 233 -6.76 -10.85 24.34
C GLU A 233 -8.05 -10.61 25.16
N ASN A 234 -9.20 -10.58 24.47
CA ASN A 234 -10.56 -10.43 25.02
C ASN A 234 -10.95 -9.05 25.60
N GLU A 235 -10.28 -7.95 25.25
CA GLU A 235 -10.79 -6.61 25.55
C GLU A 235 -11.81 -6.15 24.50
N ILE A 236 -13.01 -5.78 24.97
CA ILE A 236 -14.06 -5.17 24.15
C ILE A 236 -13.64 -3.73 23.88
N THR A 237 -13.61 -3.34 22.59
CA THR A 237 -13.27 -1.97 22.21
C THR A 237 -14.26 -0.97 22.78
N SER A 238 -13.81 0.25 23.06
CA SER A 238 -14.69 1.36 23.50
C SER A 238 -15.76 1.72 22.46
N CYS A 239 -15.62 1.23 21.22
CA CYS A 239 -16.54 1.43 20.10
C CYS A 239 -17.66 0.39 20.03
N SER A 240 -17.65 -0.64 20.86
CA SER A 240 -18.67 -1.71 20.87
C SER A 240 -20.10 -1.19 20.99
N GLY A 241 -20.39 -0.28 21.92
CA GLY A 241 -21.72 0.31 22.09
C GLY A 241 -22.22 1.00 20.83
N TYR A 242 -21.34 1.74 20.16
CA TYR A 242 -21.64 2.40 18.89
C TYR A 242 -21.91 1.40 17.76
N ILE A 243 -21.16 0.30 17.68
CA ILE A 243 -21.40 -0.77 16.71
C ILE A 243 -22.78 -1.39 16.91
N PHE A 244 -23.17 -1.69 18.16
CA PHE A 244 -24.48 -2.22 18.48
C PHE A 244 -25.60 -1.25 18.09
N ASP A 245 -25.45 0.04 18.42
CA ASP A 245 -26.43 1.06 18.05
C ASP A 245 -26.62 1.13 16.52
N ARG A 246 -25.53 1.08 15.74
CA ARG A 246 -25.60 1.11 14.28
C ARG A 246 -26.23 -0.15 13.70
N LEU A 247 -25.91 -1.34 14.24
CA LEU A 247 -26.58 -2.59 13.86
C LEU A 247 -28.10 -2.52 14.11
N ILE A 248 -28.51 -2.06 15.29
CA ILE A 248 -29.93 -1.94 15.65
C ILE A 248 -30.65 -0.99 14.68
N GLN A 249 -30.07 0.20 14.42
CA GLN A 249 -30.64 1.16 13.48
C GLN A 249 -30.73 0.59 12.06
N TYR A 250 -29.73 -0.16 11.63
CA TYR A 250 -29.73 -0.82 10.33
C TYR A 250 -30.88 -1.83 10.19
N PHE A 251 -31.10 -2.69 11.20
CA PHE A 251 -32.22 -3.64 11.19
C PHE A 251 -33.59 -2.96 11.27
N ILE A 252 -33.74 -1.88 12.04
CA ILE A 252 -34.99 -1.08 12.07
C ILE A 252 -35.29 -0.53 10.67
N ASN A 253 -34.27 -0.02 9.96
CA ASN A 253 -34.44 0.53 8.62
C ASN A 253 -34.78 -0.56 7.59
N LEU A 254 -34.16 -1.75 7.67
CA LEU A 254 -34.51 -2.90 6.83
C LEU A 254 -35.96 -3.36 7.01
N ASP A 255 -36.45 -3.40 8.26
CA ASP A 255 -37.84 -3.77 8.55
C ASP A 255 -38.81 -2.77 7.91
N SER A 256 -38.53 -1.47 8.02
CA SER A 256 -39.38 -0.42 7.43
C SER A 256 -39.50 -0.47 5.89
N LYS A 257 -38.43 -0.90 5.19
CA LYS A 257 -38.43 -1.07 3.72
C LYS A 257 -39.19 -2.31 3.25
N SER A 258 -39.46 -3.28 4.12
CA SER A 258 -40.13 -4.53 3.76
C SER A 258 -41.67 -4.39 3.66
N TYR A 259 -42.21 -3.23 4.03
CA TYR A 259 -43.64 -2.92 4.06
C TYR A 259 -44.08 -1.86 3.02
N GLU A 260 -43.17 -1.42 2.15
CA GLU A 260 -43.46 -0.59 0.95
C GLU A 260 -43.49 -1.45 -0.31
#